data_AF-A0A549T8F4-F1
#
_entry.id   AF-A0A549T8F4-F1
#
_cell.length_a   1.000
_cell.length_b   1.000
_cell.length_c   1.000
_cell.angle_alpha   90.00
_cell.angle_beta   90.00
_cell.angle_gamma   90.00
#
_symmetry.space_group_name_H-M   'P 1'
#
loop_
_entity.id
_entity.type
_entity.pdbx_description
1 polymer ?
#
loop_
_entity_poly.entity_id
_entity_poly.type
_entity_poly.pdbx_seq_one_letter_code
_entity_poly.pdbx_strand_id
1 'polypeptide(L)'
;MRAFHREDCMRLFFASFAVLLTLCGAPARADDRGERIAVAKELLVAMHMTDTAKQMLPALMEQIKSLLGTQNPKLEKDLAEISRRMQTKFIASLDELTDQMAAIYADNFSVAELRDVLSFYKSPTGSKLAVKMGQLAKSGMEIGKAWGVRVGESLQTDLKSELRKRGYSI
;
A
#
# COMPACT_ATOMS: atom_id res chain seq x y z
N MET A 1 78.09 -48.35 9.78
CA MET A 1 77.27 -48.53 8.56
C MET A 1 75.85 -48.86 9.00
N ARG A 2 74.91 -47.91 8.89
CA ARG A 2 73.50 -48.11 9.26
C ARG A 2 72.75 -48.63 8.03
N ALA A 3 72.01 -49.71 8.21
CA ALA A 3 71.14 -50.32 7.23
C ALA A 3 69.71 -50.42 7.81
N PHE A 4 68.75 -50.03 6.96
CA PHE A 4 67.34 -50.44 6.92
C PHE A 4 66.40 -50.15 8.10
N HIS A 5 65.43 -49.25 7.89
CA HIS A 5 63.98 -49.50 7.78
C HIS A 5 63.27 -48.12 7.79
N ARG A 6 62.31 -47.86 6.89
CA ARG A 6 60.88 -48.12 7.06
C ARG A 6 60.30 -47.31 8.24
N GLU A 7 59.29 -46.50 7.90
CA GLU A 7 58.29 -45.89 8.78
C GLU A 7 58.69 -44.59 9.51
N ASP A 8 57.71 -43.69 9.57
CA ASP A 8 57.60 -42.56 10.50
C ASP A 8 58.47 -41.32 10.30
N CYS A 9 58.10 -40.48 9.32
CA CYS A 9 58.10 -39.04 9.54
C CYS A 9 57.22 -38.31 8.52
N MET A 10 56.36 -37.42 9.02
CA MET A 10 55.62 -36.39 8.28
C MET A 10 54.30 -36.91 7.63
N ARG A 11 53.21 -37.14 8.36
CA ARG A 11 52.42 -36.18 9.18
C ARG A 11 52.40 -34.77 8.58
N LEU A 12 51.18 -34.28 8.38
CA LEU A 12 50.79 -32.98 7.85
C LEU A 12 50.96 -32.84 6.34
N PHE A 13 49.88 -33.08 5.59
CA PHE A 13 49.13 -31.99 4.95
C PHE A 13 47.92 -32.55 4.18
N PHE A 14 46.80 -31.83 4.26
CA PHE A 14 45.55 -32.00 3.51
C PHE A 14 44.59 -33.12 3.94
N ALA A 15 44.01 -32.91 5.12
CA ALA A 15 42.75 -33.52 5.51
C ALA A 15 41.59 -32.97 4.66
N SER A 16 40.95 -33.90 3.93
CA SER A 16 39.50 -34.12 3.87
C SER A 16 38.60 -32.91 3.56
N PHE A 17 38.22 -32.82 2.28
CA PHE A 17 37.02 -32.10 1.83
C PHE A 17 35.77 -32.92 2.21
N ALA A 18 35.31 -32.77 3.44
CA ALA A 18 34.04 -33.34 3.90
C ALA A 18 32.89 -32.41 3.45
N VAL A 19 32.21 -32.79 2.37
CA VAL A 19 30.91 -32.24 1.99
C VAL A 19 29.90 -32.66 3.05
N LEU A 20 29.61 -31.77 3.99
CA LEU A 20 28.47 -31.88 4.89
C LEU A 20 27.37 -30.94 4.38
N LEU A 21 26.51 -31.49 3.52
CA LEU A 21 25.30 -30.84 3.01
C LEU A 21 24.24 -30.88 4.12
N THR A 22 24.38 -30.00 5.09
CA THR A 22 23.35 -29.72 6.09
C THR A 22 22.24 -28.92 5.41
N LEU A 23 21.23 -29.59 4.84
CA LEU A 23 19.94 -28.95 4.58
C LEU A 23 19.31 -28.62 5.94
N CYS A 24 19.59 -27.42 6.45
CA CYS A 24 18.71 -26.76 7.40
C CYS A 24 17.37 -26.52 6.70
N GLY A 25 16.41 -27.42 6.90
CA GLY A 25 15.00 -27.07 6.84
C GLY A 25 14.70 -26.14 8.02
N ALA A 26 15.04 -24.85 7.88
CA ALA A 26 14.58 -23.85 8.83
C ALA A 26 13.05 -23.72 8.71
N PRO A 27 12.30 -23.56 9.81
CA PRO A 27 10.89 -23.21 9.77
C PRO A 27 10.77 -21.72 9.42
N ALA A 28 11.30 -21.31 8.25
CA ALA A 28 11.14 -19.97 7.75
C ALA A 28 9.77 -19.88 7.10
N ARG A 29 8.73 -19.45 7.84
CA ARG A 29 7.52 -18.82 7.23
C ARG A 29 6.47 -18.28 8.19
N ALA A 30 6.39 -18.71 9.44
CA ALA A 30 5.35 -18.23 10.37
C ALA A 30 5.79 -17.03 11.21
N ASP A 31 6.98 -17.07 11.80
CA ASP A 31 7.49 -16.04 12.72
C ASP A 31 7.77 -14.70 12.00
N ASP A 32 8.31 -14.79 10.79
CA ASP A 32 8.61 -13.65 9.91
C ASP A 32 7.33 -12.96 9.36
N ARG A 33 6.24 -13.70 9.12
CA ARG A 33 4.98 -13.09 8.65
C ARG A 33 4.32 -12.21 9.71
N GLY A 34 4.35 -12.65 10.98
CA GLY A 34 3.83 -11.86 12.10
C GLY A 34 4.55 -10.52 12.23
N GLU A 35 5.88 -10.54 12.15
CA GLU A 35 6.70 -9.33 12.16
C GLU A 35 6.38 -8.41 10.98
N ARG A 36 6.29 -8.95 9.75
CA ARG A 36 5.92 -8.16 8.58
C ARG A 36 4.57 -7.48 8.72
N ILE A 37 3.56 -8.18 9.26
CA ILE A 37 2.25 -7.58 9.53
C ILE A 37 2.40 -6.43 10.53
N ALA A 38 3.15 -6.61 11.61
CA ALA A 38 3.35 -5.56 12.61
C ALA A 38 4.01 -4.31 12.00
N VAL A 39 5.10 -4.48 11.23
CA VAL A 39 5.78 -3.34 10.57
C VAL A 39 4.89 -2.72 9.49
N ALA A 40 4.12 -3.52 8.75
CA ALA A 40 3.17 -3.02 7.76
C ALA A 40 2.06 -2.18 8.40
N LYS A 41 1.53 -2.57 9.57
CA LYS A 41 0.56 -1.75 10.31
C LYS A 41 1.16 -0.39 10.69
N GLU A 42 2.40 -0.37 11.20
CA GLU A 42 3.10 0.88 11.48
C GLU A 42 3.27 1.76 10.23
N LEU A 43 3.61 1.14 9.10
CA LEU A 43 3.73 1.84 7.82
C LEU A 43 2.41 2.46 7.38
N LEU A 44 1.31 1.74 7.45
CA LEU A 44 -0.01 2.26 7.07
C LEU A 44 -0.46 3.42 7.95
N VAL A 45 -0.10 3.40 9.24
CA VAL A 45 -0.30 4.53 10.16
C VAL A 45 0.57 5.73 9.74
N ALA A 46 1.86 5.51 9.45
CA ALA A 46 2.77 6.57 9.00
C ALA A 46 2.35 7.19 7.65
N MET A 47 1.65 6.42 6.82
CA MET A 47 1.07 6.89 5.56
C MET A 47 -0.27 7.62 5.74
N HIS A 48 -0.80 7.74 6.96
CA HIS A 48 -2.09 8.39 7.26
C HIS A 48 -3.29 7.76 6.51
N MET A 49 -3.26 6.44 6.28
CA MET A 49 -4.33 5.74 5.54
C MET A 49 -5.68 5.86 6.25
N THR A 50 -5.73 5.56 7.55
CA THR A 50 -6.96 5.62 8.34
C THR A 50 -7.44 7.05 8.56
N ASP A 51 -6.53 8.03 8.60
CA ASP A 51 -6.90 9.44 8.74
C ASP A 51 -7.60 9.95 7.48
N THR A 52 -7.11 9.55 6.31
CA THR A 52 -7.76 9.82 5.03
C THR A 52 -9.18 9.24 5.00
N ALA A 53 -9.36 7.98 5.44
CA ALA A 53 -10.67 7.36 5.53
C ALA A 53 -11.62 8.11 6.48
N LYS A 54 -11.13 8.56 7.64
CA LYS A 54 -11.90 9.39 8.59
C LYS A 54 -12.28 10.74 7.99
N GLN A 55 -11.40 11.37 7.21
CA GLN A 55 -11.66 12.66 6.57
C GLN A 55 -12.77 12.59 5.50
N MET A 56 -12.97 11.41 4.90
CA MET A 56 -14.05 11.20 3.93
C MET A 56 -15.42 10.98 4.58
N LEU A 57 -15.45 10.60 5.86
CA LEU A 57 -16.66 10.23 6.57
C LEU A 57 -17.73 11.34 6.60
N PRO A 58 -17.41 12.62 6.88
CA PRO A 58 -18.41 13.69 6.84
C PRO A 58 -19.08 13.82 5.47
N ALA A 59 -18.29 13.75 4.38
CA ALA A 59 -18.83 13.85 3.03
C ALA A 59 -19.77 12.67 2.71
N LEU A 60 -19.40 11.46 3.14
CA LEU A 60 -20.25 10.27 2.99
C LEU A 60 -21.56 10.43 3.77
N MET A 61 -21.50 10.92 5.01
CA MET A 61 -22.69 11.15 5.84
C MET A 61 -23.62 12.20 5.23
N GLU A 62 -23.07 13.32 4.73
CA GLU A 62 -23.85 14.35 4.05
C GLU A 62 -24.50 13.84 2.77
N GLN A 63 -23.79 13.01 1.99
CA GLN A 63 -24.37 12.36 0.82
C GLN A 63 -25.55 11.45 1.18
N ILE A 64 -25.42 10.64 2.24
CA ILE A 64 -26.52 9.79 2.73
C ILE A 64 -27.71 10.63 3.17
N LYS A 65 -27.49 11.72 3.93
CA LYS A 65 -28.57 12.64 4.33
C LYS A 65 -29.28 13.24 3.12
N SER A 66 -28.52 13.67 2.11
CA SER A 66 -29.08 14.22 0.86
C SER A 66 -29.99 13.22 0.15
N LEU A 67 -29.62 11.93 0.12
CA LEU A 67 -30.44 10.86 -0.48
C LEU A 67 -31.75 10.61 0.29
N LEU A 68 -31.76 10.86 1.60
CA LEU A 68 -32.93 10.63 2.46
C LEU A 68 -33.96 11.78 2.40
N GLY A 69 -33.64 12.91 1.73
CA GLY A 69 -34.61 13.97 1.44
C GLY A 69 -35.27 14.59 2.69
N THR A 70 -34.48 14.89 3.73
CA THR A 70 -35.02 15.22 5.06
C THR A 70 -35.58 16.64 5.16
N GLN A 71 -36.90 16.79 4.98
CA GLN A 71 -37.66 18.00 5.36
C GLN A 71 -38.40 17.85 6.70
N ASN A 72 -38.19 16.73 7.42
CA ASN A 72 -38.89 16.41 8.67
C ASN A 72 -37.97 16.69 9.89
N PRO A 73 -38.28 17.67 10.76
CA PRO A 73 -37.46 18.03 11.92
C PRO A 73 -37.27 16.91 12.95
N LYS A 74 -38.25 15.99 13.07
CA LYS A 74 -38.14 14.83 13.97
C LYS A 74 -37.09 13.84 13.45
N LEU A 75 -37.02 13.69 12.12
CA LEU A 75 -36.04 12.84 11.46
C LEU A 75 -34.62 13.42 11.58
N GLU A 76 -34.44 14.74 11.59
CA GLU A 76 -33.12 15.37 11.79
C GLU A 76 -32.50 15.03 13.15
N LYS A 77 -33.30 15.08 14.23
CA LYS A 77 -32.83 14.73 15.57
C LYS A 77 -32.40 13.26 15.66
N ASP A 78 -33.24 12.36 15.14
CA ASP A 78 -32.94 10.92 15.13
C ASP A 78 -31.73 10.62 14.23
N LEU A 79 -31.60 11.32 13.09
CA LEU A 79 -30.44 11.21 12.21
C LEU A 79 -29.15 11.65 12.88
N ALA A 80 -29.16 12.67 13.73
CA ALA A 80 -27.95 13.10 14.44
C ALA A 80 -27.44 11.99 15.41
N GLU A 81 -28.35 11.36 16.15
CA GLU A 81 -28.02 10.25 17.03
C GLU A 81 -27.54 9.01 16.26
N ILE A 82 -28.25 8.65 15.18
CA ILE A 82 -27.90 7.53 14.30
C ILE A 82 -26.54 7.78 13.64
N SER A 83 -26.30 9.00 13.14
CA SER A 83 -25.04 9.39 12.50
C SER A 83 -23.88 9.22 13.47
N ARG A 84 -24.02 9.62 14.74
CA ARG A 84 -22.97 9.41 15.75
C ARG A 84 -22.65 7.93 15.94
N ARG A 85 -23.66 7.07 16.08
CA ARG A 85 -23.46 5.62 16.18
C ARG A 85 -22.79 5.03 14.94
N MET A 86 -23.19 5.48 13.75
CA MET A 86 -22.58 5.04 12.49
C MET A 86 -21.12 5.48 12.39
N GLN A 87 -20.79 6.71 12.81
CA GLN A 87 -19.40 7.18 12.85
C GLN A 87 -18.55 6.33 13.78
N THR A 88 -19.04 5.99 14.98
CA THR A 88 -18.33 5.09 15.90
C THR A 88 -18.09 3.72 15.28
N LYS A 89 -19.12 3.13 14.65
CA LYS A 89 -18.98 1.85 13.95
C LYS A 89 -17.96 1.92 12.81
N PHE A 90 -17.98 2.98 12.02
CA PHE A 90 -17.01 3.20 10.95
C PHE A 90 -15.59 3.28 11.50
N ILE A 91 -15.36 4.08 12.54
CA ILE A 91 -14.02 4.22 13.15
C ILE A 91 -13.53 2.87 13.67
N ALA A 92 -14.40 2.08 14.31
CA ALA A 92 -14.05 0.75 14.79
C ALA A 92 -13.69 -0.23 13.64
N SER A 93 -14.31 -0.09 12.47
CA SER A 93 -13.97 -0.91 11.29
C SER A 93 -12.62 -0.56 10.65
N LEU A 94 -12.00 0.57 11.00
CA LEU A 94 -10.70 0.96 10.43
C LEU A 94 -9.56 0.06 10.90
N ASP A 95 -9.69 -0.56 12.08
CA ASP A 95 -8.71 -1.53 12.57
C ASP A 95 -8.73 -2.78 11.69
N GLU A 96 -9.92 -3.30 11.36
CA GLU A 96 -10.08 -4.42 10.43
C GLU A 96 -9.52 -4.09 9.04
N LEU A 97 -9.81 -2.88 8.52
CA LEU A 97 -9.24 -2.42 7.26
C LEU A 97 -7.71 -2.38 7.31
N THR A 98 -7.14 -1.88 8.42
CA THR A 98 -5.69 -1.80 8.61
C THR A 98 -5.07 -3.20 8.65
N ASP A 99 -5.73 -4.16 9.28
CA ASP A 99 -5.27 -5.55 9.36
C ASP A 99 -5.25 -6.23 7.98
N GLN A 100 -6.31 -6.05 7.20
CA GLN A 100 -6.39 -6.58 5.83
C GLN A 100 -5.32 -5.95 4.93
N MET A 101 -5.15 -4.63 5.01
CA MET A 101 -4.13 -3.93 4.23
C MET A 101 -2.71 -4.33 4.66
N ALA A 102 -2.45 -4.47 5.95
CA ALA A 102 -1.15 -4.90 6.46
C ALA A 102 -0.79 -6.30 5.98
N ALA A 103 -1.77 -7.21 5.89
CA ALA A 103 -1.55 -8.54 5.31
C ALA A 103 -1.10 -8.47 3.84
N ILE A 104 -1.71 -7.60 3.03
CA ILE A 104 -1.28 -7.39 1.63
C ILE A 104 0.18 -6.95 1.58
N TYR A 105 0.58 -5.97 2.39
CA TYR A 105 1.97 -5.50 2.43
C TYR A 105 2.92 -6.59 2.92
N ALA A 106 2.55 -7.32 3.96
CA ALA A 106 3.33 -8.43 4.48
C ALA A 106 3.49 -9.59 3.48
N ASP A 107 2.53 -9.79 2.58
CA ASP A 107 2.63 -10.86 1.58
C ASP A 107 3.49 -10.44 0.35
N ASN A 108 3.80 -9.14 0.20
CA ASN A 108 4.52 -8.60 -0.96
C ASN A 108 5.92 -8.03 -0.67
N PHE A 109 6.24 -7.73 0.58
CA PHE A 109 7.51 -7.12 0.97
C PHE A 109 8.20 -7.94 2.07
N SER A 110 9.51 -7.87 2.17
CA SER A 110 10.27 -8.38 3.32
C SER A 110 10.17 -7.43 4.52
N VAL A 111 10.52 -7.90 5.73
CA VAL A 111 10.62 -7.04 6.92
C VAL A 111 11.58 -5.87 6.69
N ALA A 112 12.72 -6.12 6.04
CA ALA A 112 13.73 -5.10 5.77
C ALA A 112 13.17 -3.98 4.88
N GLU A 113 12.53 -4.34 3.77
CA GLU A 113 11.92 -3.35 2.86
C GLU A 113 10.79 -2.57 3.54
N LEU A 114 9.95 -3.23 4.33
CA LEU A 114 8.90 -2.55 5.09
C LEU A 114 9.49 -1.54 6.09
N ARG A 115 10.58 -1.91 6.78
CA ARG A 115 11.28 -1.02 7.72
C ARG A 115 11.93 0.17 7.01
N ASP A 116 12.50 -0.04 5.83
CA ASP A 116 13.11 1.03 5.03
C ASP A 116 12.06 2.05 4.57
N VAL A 117 10.94 1.56 4.03
CA VAL A 117 9.82 2.42 3.61
C VAL A 117 9.21 3.15 4.82
N LEU A 118 9.04 2.46 5.95
CA LEU A 118 8.58 3.06 7.20
C LEU A 118 9.51 4.17 7.68
N SER A 119 10.83 3.97 7.62
CA SER A 119 11.83 4.97 7.97
C SER A 119 11.69 6.22 7.11
N PHE A 120 11.51 6.04 5.80
CA PHE A 120 11.24 7.16 4.90
C PHE A 120 9.98 7.93 5.30
N TYR A 121 8.84 7.26 5.52
CA TYR A 121 7.59 7.94 5.90
C TYR A 121 7.64 8.59 7.29
N LYS A 122 8.47 8.10 8.20
CA LYS A 122 8.75 8.74 9.50
C LYS A 122 9.69 9.96 9.39
N SER A 123 10.41 10.13 8.27
CA SER A 123 11.25 11.31 8.05
C SER A 123 10.43 12.60 7.86
N PRO A 124 10.99 13.80 8.07
CA PRO A 124 10.28 15.06 7.85
C PRO A 124 9.69 15.20 6.43
N THR A 125 10.45 14.79 5.41
CA THR A 125 10.00 14.87 4.02
C THR A 125 8.96 13.80 3.70
N GLY A 126 9.15 12.56 4.19
CA GLY A 126 8.19 11.49 3.96
C GLY A 126 6.85 11.74 4.66
N SER A 127 6.88 12.26 5.89
CA SER A 127 5.67 12.68 6.60
C SER A 127 4.96 13.83 5.87
N LYS A 128 5.71 14.84 5.41
CA LYS A 128 5.15 15.92 4.57
C LYS A 128 4.52 15.36 3.29
N LEU A 129 5.16 14.39 2.64
CA LEU A 129 4.62 13.73 1.45
C LEU A 129 3.32 12.99 1.78
N ALA A 130 3.27 12.18 2.84
CA ALA A 130 2.07 11.45 3.25
C ALA A 130 0.88 12.39 3.48
N VAL A 131 1.09 13.49 4.21
CA VAL A 131 0.05 14.52 4.45
C VAL A 131 -0.39 15.21 3.15
N LYS A 132 0.52 15.44 2.21
CA LYS A 132 0.23 16.13 0.95
C LYS A 132 -0.31 15.22 -0.16
N MET A 133 -0.14 13.91 -0.06
CA MET A 133 -0.44 12.96 -1.13
C MET A 133 -1.91 13.06 -1.58
N GLY A 134 -2.86 13.16 -0.65
CA GLY A 134 -4.28 13.33 -0.97
C GLY A 134 -4.58 14.63 -1.75
N GLN A 135 -3.95 15.75 -1.36
CA GLN A 135 -4.09 17.03 -2.07
C GLN A 135 -3.49 16.95 -3.48
N LEU A 136 -2.30 16.36 -3.61
CA LEU A 136 -1.63 16.18 -4.89
C LEU A 136 -2.44 15.28 -5.84
N ALA A 137 -2.99 14.18 -5.33
CA ALA A 137 -3.86 13.30 -6.10
C ALA A 137 -5.10 14.02 -6.63
N LYS A 138 -5.75 14.84 -5.79
CA LYS A 138 -6.91 15.65 -6.20
C LYS A 138 -6.54 16.63 -7.31
N SER A 139 -5.45 17.39 -7.15
CA SER A 139 -4.96 18.32 -8.16
C SER A 139 -4.59 17.61 -9.46
N GLY A 140 -3.95 16.44 -9.39
CA GLY A 140 -3.64 15.60 -10.55
C GLY A 140 -4.90 15.16 -11.31
N MET A 141 -5.95 14.75 -10.59
CA MET A 141 -7.23 14.37 -11.19
C MET A 141 -7.90 15.53 -11.93
N GLU A 142 -7.89 16.75 -11.37
CA GLU A 142 -8.43 17.96 -12.00
C GLU A 142 -7.67 18.29 -13.29
N ILE A 143 -6.34 18.25 -13.25
CA ILE A 143 -5.47 18.45 -14.43
C ILE A 143 -5.77 17.38 -15.49
N GLY A 144 -5.84 16.11 -15.10
CA GLY A 144 -6.12 14.99 -16.00
C GLY A 144 -7.47 15.11 -16.68
N LYS A 145 -8.52 15.52 -15.95
CA LYS A 145 -9.85 15.80 -16.51
C LYS A 145 -9.79 16.90 -17.56
N ALA A 146 -9.14 18.03 -17.26
CA ALA A 146 -9.02 19.15 -18.19
C ALA A 146 -8.23 18.78 -19.45
N TRP A 147 -7.14 18.01 -19.28
CA TRP A 147 -6.36 17.49 -20.40
C TRP A 147 -7.20 16.54 -21.28
N GLY A 148 -7.94 15.61 -20.67
CA GLY A 148 -8.78 14.66 -21.41
C GLY A 148 -9.86 15.31 -22.27
N VAL A 149 -10.50 16.38 -21.76
CA VAL A 149 -11.47 17.18 -22.54
C VAL A 149 -10.81 17.78 -23.78
N ARG A 150 -9.67 18.47 -23.61
CA ARG A 150 -8.97 19.10 -24.74
C ARG A 150 -8.51 18.09 -25.80
N VAL A 151 -7.96 16.95 -25.36
CA VAL A 151 -7.53 15.89 -26.27
C VAL A 151 -8.73 15.30 -27.02
N GLY A 152 -9.85 15.06 -26.33
CA GLY A 152 -11.08 14.57 -26.95
C GLY A 152 -11.62 15.50 -28.04
N GLU A 153 -11.63 16.81 -27.78
CA GLU A 153 -12.05 17.83 -28.75
C GLU A 153 -11.13 17.88 -29.99
N SER A 154 -9.81 17.81 -29.77
CA SER A 154 -8.83 17.74 -30.87
C SER A 154 -9.03 16.50 -31.72
N LEU A 155 -9.13 15.33 -31.09
CA LEU A 155 -9.32 14.05 -31.80
C LEU A 155 -10.64 14.01 -32.59
N GLN A 156 -11.72 14.55 -32.03
CA GLN A 156 -12.99 14.67 -32.77
C GLN A 156 -12.83 15.59 -33.99
N THR A 157 -12.12 16.69 -33.86
CA THR A 157 -11.87 17.63 -34.95
C THR A 157 -11.05 16.98 -36.07
N ASP A 158 -9.97 16.29 -35.70
CA ASP A 158 -9.10 15.60 -36.65
C ASP A 158 -9.82 14.46 -37.36
N LEU A 159 -10.61 13.68 -36.62
CA LEU A 159 -11.41 12.59 -37.19
C LEU A 159 -12.44 13.12 -38.19
N LYS A 160 -13.17 14.19 -37.83
CA LYS A 160 -14.13 14.84 -38.76
C LYS A 160 -13.44 15.33 -40.02
N SER A 161 -12.27 15.97 -39.88
CA SER A 161 -11.46 16.45 -41.00
C SER A 161 -11.08 15.30 -41.95
N GLU A 162 -10.64 14.17 -41.40
CA GLU A 162 -10.26 13.00 -42.18
C GLU A 162 -11.47 12.33 -42.86
N LEU A 163 -12.61 12.26 -42.20
CA LEU A 163 -13.85 11.75 -42.78
C LEU A 163 -14.37 12.64 -43.93
N ARG A 164 -14.27 13.97 -43.79
CA ARG A 164 -14.62 14.91 -44.87
C ARG A 164 -13.75 14.69 -46.12
N LYS A 165 -12.44 14.49 -45.94
CA LYS A 165 -11.52 14.20 -47.06
C LYS A 165 -11.92 12.92 -47.80
N ARG A 166 -12.60 12.00 -47.13
CA ARG A 166 -13.10 10.72 -47.69
C ARG A 166 -14.51 10.81 -48.26
N GLY A 167 -15.11 12.02 -48.29
CA GLY A 167 -16.42 12.26 -48.88
C GLY A 167 -17.61 12.01 -47.94
N TYR A 168 -17.37 11.77 -46.65
CA TYR A 168 -18.46 11.71 -45.67
C TYR A 168 -18.93 13.13 -45.28
N SER A 169 -20.25 13.33 -45.23
CA SER A 169 -20.86 14.61 -44.81
C SER A 169 -21.04 14.67 -43.29
N ILE A 170 -19.98 15.05 -42.58
CA ILE A 170 -19.89 15.21 -41.12
C ILE A 170 -18.94 16.36 -40.81
#